data_AF-A0A957P9Q9-F1
#
_entry.id   AF-A0A957P9Q9-F1
#
_cell.length_a   1.000
_cell.length_b   1.000
_cell.length_c   1.000
_cell.angle_alpha   90.00
_cell.angle_beta   90.00
_cell.angle_gamma   90.00
#
_symmetry.space_group_name_H-M   'P 1'
#
loop_
_entity.id
_entity.type
_entity.pdbx_description
1 polymer ?
#
loop_
_entity_poly.entity_id
_entity_poly.type
_entity_poly.pdbx_seq_one_letter_code
_entity_poly.pdbx_strand_id
1 'polypeptide(L)'
;MSIVRALPKDVSLIHRLIQQGRHVYTNFGQEDLAYFLRKGLTVLGVDDGAVWGFLCIEEETRPETLPSPLFSRAYLRSVVLGRGASPALDVNRLLNAAFPAAATDRPIQLIYYATQSWLLKPLQIAGFEVVERVEYLRLDYLSRHAEMQVAPPKAPLRLAEIALRPLLPA
;
A
#
# COMPACT_ATOMS: atom_id res chain seq x y z
N MET A 1 2.52 20.80 8.95
CA MET A 1 2.35 19.55 8.16
C MET A 1 1.12 19.63 7.27
N SER A 2 1.32 19.76 5.97
CA SER A 2 0.28 19.69 4.94
C SER A 2 0.41 18.39 4.13
N ILE A 3 -0.67 17.99 3.46
CA ILE A 3 -0.65 16.91 2.48
C ILE A 3 -1.11 17.48 1.15
N VAL A 4 -0.32 17.24 0.11
CA VAL A 4 -0.57 17.75 -1.24
C VAL A 4 -0.60 16.59 -2.23
N ARG A 5 -1.26 16.79 -3.37
CA ARG A 5 -1.16 15.84 -4.49
C ARG A 5 0.27 15.82 -5.00
N ALA A 6 0.83 14.63 -5.16
CA ALA A 6 2.12 14.43 -5.79
C ALA A 6 1.99 14.62 -7.31
N LEU A 7 2.95 15.30 -7.92
CA LEU A 7 2.97 15.62 -9.35
C LEU A 7 4.24 15.08 -10.02
N PRO A 8 4.26 14.93 -11.35
CA PRO A 8 5.46 14.48 -12.08
C PRO A 8 6.73 15.29 -11.82
N LYS A 9 6.61 16.57 -11.44
CA LYS A 9 7.75 17.42 -11.05
C LYS A 9 8.39 17.02 -9.72
N ASP A 10 7.69 16.23 -8.89
CA ASP A 10 8.15 15.84 -7.55
C ASP A 10 8.95 14.54 -7.54
N VAL A 11 9.17 13.91 -8.71
CA VAL A 11 9.88 12.61 -8.86
C VAL A 11 11.20 12.59 -8.10
N SER A 12 12.04 13.61 -8.26
CA SER A 12 13.36 13.67 -7.61
C SER A 12 13.26 13.73 -6.09
N LEU A 13 12.24 14.41 -5.55
CA LEU A 13 11.99 14.48 -4.11
C LEU A 13 11.50 13.13 -3.57
N ILE A 14 10.62 12.45 -4.32
CA ILE A 14 10.09 11.13 -3.97
C ILE A 14 11.20 10.08 -4.00
N HIS A 15 12.05 10.08 -5.02
CA HIS A 15 13.21 9.17 -5.08
C HIS A 15 14.13 9.36 -3.89
N ARG A 16 14.43 10.60 -3.53
CA ARG A 16 15.24 10.90 -2.34
C ARG A 16 14.56 10.39 -1.07
N LEU A 17 13.25 10.61 -0.93
CA LEU A 17 12.49 10.12 0.21
C LEU A 17 12.48 8.58 0.28
N ILE A 18 12.30 7.88 -0.84
CA ILE A 18 12.36 6.41 -0.90
C ILE A 18 13.72 5.90 -0.45
N GLN A 19 14.81 6.54 -0.90
CA GLN A 19 16.17 6.15 -0.56
C GLN A 19 16.53 6.41 0.92
N GLN A 20 15.96 7.46 1.52
CA GLN A 20 16.31 7.93 2.87
C GLN A 20 15.24 7.62 3.93
N GLY A 21 14.10 7.08 3.51
CA GLY A 21 12.93 6.82 4.34
C GLY A 21 13.23 5.83 5.46
N ARG A 22 12.63 6.06 6.62
CA ARG A 22 12.73 5.15 7.77
C ARG A 22 11.82 3.94 7.59
N HIS A 23 10.60 4.17 7.10
CA HIS A 23 9.64 3.13 6.80
C HIS A 23 9.34 3.19 5.31
N VAL A 24 9.69 2.13 4.59
CA VAL A 24 9.58 2.06 3.15
C VAL A 24 8.84 0.78 2.78
N TYR A 25 7.74 0.95 2.07
CA TYR A 25 7.06 -0.09 1.32
C TYR A 25 6.90 0.42 -0.11
N THR A 26 7.39 -0.33 -1.09
CA THR A 26 7.26 -0.04 -2.52
C THR A 26 7.03 -1.36 -3.24
N ASN A 27 6.12 -1.38 -4.20
CA ASN A 27 5.83 -2.54 -5.05
C ASN A 27 5.73 -2.10 -6.53
N PHE A 28 6.74 -1.36 -6.97
CA PHE A 28 6.95 -0.92 -8.34
C PHE A 28 8.42 -0.62 -8.61
N GLY A 29 8.82 -0.61 -9.88
CA GLY A 29 10.16 -0.19 -10.32
C GLY A 29 10.29 1.34 -10.39
N GLN A 30 11.50 1.89 -10.24
CA GLN A 30 11.70 3.35 -10.24
C GLN A 30 11.19 4.01 -11.52
N GLU A 31 11.25 3.29 -12.64
CA GLU A 31 10.71 3.66 -13.95
C GLU A 31 9.18 3.89 -13.94
N ASP A 32 8.45 3.21 -13.07
CA ASP A 32 6.98 3.27 -13.01
C ASP A 32 6.47 4.49 -12.25
N LEU A 33 7.32 5.16 -11.47
CA LEU A 33 6.88 6.28 -10.62
C LEU A 33 6.23 7.39 -11.45
N ALA A 34 6.78 7.69 -12.63
CA ALA A 34 6.22 8.71 -13.51
C ALA A 34 4.82 8.33 -14.04
N TYR A 35 4.55 7.03 -14.24
CA TYR A 35 3.22 6.54 -14.60
C TYR A 35 2.24 6.77 -13.44
N PHE A 36 2.62 6.37 -12.22
CA PHE A 36 1.74 6.52 -11.06
C PHE A 36 1.46 7.98 -10.69
N LEU A 37 2.42 8.89 -10.84
CA LEU A 37 2.19 10.32 -10.58
C LEU A 37 1.19 10.95 -11.58
N ARG A 38 0.98 10.34 -12.75
CA ARG A 38 -0.02 10.79 -13.72
C ARG A 38 -1.38 10.14 -13.53
N LYS A 39 -1.42 8.86 -13.16
CA LYS A 39 -2.62 8.02 -13.20
C LYS A 39 -3.13 7.54 -11.85
N GLY A 40 -2.25 7.45 -10.86
CA GLY A 40 -2.58 6.97 -9.52
C GLY A 40 -3.08 8.08 -8.59
N LEU A 41 -3.59 7.64 -7.44
CA LEU A 41 -3.84 8.47 -6.28
C LEU A 41 -2.54 8.60 -5.49
N THR A 42 -1.80 9.66 -5.80
CA THR A 42 -0.49 9.93 -5.21
C THR A 42 -0.49 11.20 -4.37
N VAL A 43 -0.04 11.11 -3.12
CA VAL A 43 0.03 12.26 -2.20
C VAL A 43 1.39 12.34 -1.51
N LEU A 44 1.80 13.57 -1.19
CA LEU A 44 3.01 13.92 -0.45
C LEU A 44 2.66 14.59 0.86
N GLY A 45 3.28 14.13 1.93
CA GLY A 45 3.35 14.85 3.19
C GLY A 45 4.49 15.86 3.15
N VAL A 46 4.17 17.14 3.38
CA VAL A 46 5.14 18.23 3.40
C VAL A 46 5.08 18.97 4.74
N ASP A 47 6.23 19.35 5.28
CA ASP A 47 6.36 20.18 6.47
C ASP A 47 7.49 21.19 6.26
N ASP A 48 7.19 22.47 6.33
CA ASP A 48 8.14 23.58 6.06
C ASP A 48 8.98 23.39 4.77
N GLY A 49 8.34 22.86 3.72
CA GLY A 49 8.97 22.59 2.42
C GLY A 49 9.76 21.29 2.33
N ALA A 50 9.94 20.56 3.44
CA ALA A 50 10.54 19.24 3.46
C ALA A 50 9.49 18.14 3.27
N VAL A 51 9.77 17.17 2.40
CA VAL A 51 8.90 16.01 2.21
C VAL A 51 9.15 14.99 3.33
N TRP A 52 8.12 14.69 4.12
CA TRP A 52 8.19 13.70 5.19
C TRP A 52 7.47 12.39 4.84
N GLY A 53 6.59 12.37 3.85
CA GLY A 53 5.81 11.19 3.53
C GLY A 53 5.37 11.11 2.07
N PHE A 54 5.14 9.90 1.59
CA PHE A 54 4.61 9.62 0.27
C PHE A 54 3.69 8.40 0.32
N LEU A 55 2.53 8.51 -0.33
CA LEU A 55 1.59 7.41 -0.53
C LEU A 55 1.22 7.34 -2.00
N CYS A 56 1.22 6.13 -2.53
CA CYS A 56 0.83 5.85 -3.91
C CYS A 56 -0.16 4.69 -3.92
N ILE A 57 -1.33 4.95 -4.50
CA ILE A 57 -2.38 3.97 -4.69
C ILE A 57 -2.77 3.95 -6.17
N GLU A 58 -2.98 2.76 -6.70
CA GLU A 58 -3.50 2.55 -8.05
C GLU A 58 -4.89 1.93 -7.96
N GLU A 59 -5.89 2.54 -8.59
CA GLU A 59 -7.22 1.95 -8.69
C GLU A 59 -7.24 0.86 -9.77
N GLU A 60 -7.86 -0.28 -9.48
CA GLU A 60 -8.04 -1.35 -10.46
C GLU A 60 -8.99 -0.87 -11.55
N THR A 61 -8.49 -0.74 -12.78
CA THR A 61 -9.35 -0.48 -13.94
C THR A 61 -9.98 -1.79 -14.40
N ARG A 62 -11.29 -1.90 -14.24
CA ARG A 62 -12.03 -3.11 -14.62
C ARG A 62 -12.67 -2.94 -16.01
N PRO A 63 -12.56 -3.93 -16.92
CA PRO A 63 -13.27 -3.90 -18.21
C PRO A 63 -14.79 -3.80 -18.03
N GLU A 64 -15.45 -3.04 -18.89
CA GLU A 64 -16.92 -2.85 -18.88
C GLU A 64 -17.70 -4.16 -19.11
N THR A 65 -17.06 -5.18 -19.67
CA THR A 65 -17.66 -6.51 -19.92
C THR A 65 -17.86 -7.32 -18.63
N LEU A 66 -17.31 -6.89 -17.50
CA LEU A 66 -17.46 -7.58 -16.23
C LEU A 66 -18.60 -6.98 -15.38
N PRO A 67 -19.29 -7.79 -14.56
CA PRO A 67 -20.29 -7.28 -13.63
C PRO A 67 -19.71 -6.20 -12.72
N SER A 68 -20.56 -5.21 -12.43
CA SER A 68 -20.27 -4.14 -11.48
C SER A 68 -19.88 -4.74 -10.12
N PRO A 69 -18.68 -4.43 -9.59
CA PRO A 69 -18.24 -5.01 -8.33
C PRO A 69 -18.96 -4.39 -7.14
N LEU A 70 -19.11 -5.18 -6.07
CA LEU A 70 -19.57 -4.70 -4.76
C LEU A 70 -18.58 -3.70 -4.13
N PHE A 71 -17.30 -3.82 -4.45
CA PHE A 71 -16.21 -2.99 -3.92
C PHE A 71 -15.36 -2.43 -5.05
N SER A 72 -14.89 -1.19 -4.89
CA SER A 72 -13.81 -0.67 -5.74
C SER A 72 -12.49 -1.24 -5.23
N ARG A 73 -11.65 -1.78 -6.11
CA ARG A 73 -10.35 -2.34 -5.72
C ARG A 73 -9.25 -1.33 -5.96
N ALA A 74 -8.31 -1.25 -5.02
CA ALA A 74 -7.17 -0.37 -5.12
C ALA A 74 -5.91 -1.09 -4.62
N TYR A 75 -4.80 -0.91 -5.31
CA TYR A 75 -3.50 -1.46 -4.97
C TYR A 75 -2.66 -0.41 -4.26
N LEU A 76 -2.22 -0.71 -3.05
CA LEU A 76 -1.21 0.07 -2.37
C LEU A 76 0.14 -0.21 -3.03
N ARG A 77 0.64 0.79 -3.77
CA ARG A 77 1.86 0.71 -4.57
C ARG A 77 3.07 1.21 -3.81
N SER A 78 2.91 2.21 -2.94
CA SER A 78 3.99 2.68 -2.06
C SER A 78 3.48 3.39 -0.82
N VAL A 79 4.19 3.21 0.29
CA VAL A 79 4.11 4.02 1.52
C VAL A 79 5.53 4.29 1.98
N VAL A 80 5.91 5.56 2.03
CA VAL A 80 7.22 5.97 2.51
C VAL A 80 7.06 7.02 3.58
N LEU A 81 7.75 6.85 4.70
CA LEU A 81 7.81 7.81 5.80
C LEU A 81 9.26 8.15 6.13
N GLY A 82 9.56 9.43 6.18
CA GLY A 82 10.83 10.00 6.60
C GLY A 82 11.09 9.86 8.10
N ARG A 83 12.21 10.44 8.56
CA ARG A 83 12.53 10.47 9.99
C ARG A 83 11.56 11.39 10.73
N GLY A 84 11.16 11.00 11.94
CA GLY A 84 10.20 11.74 12.77
C GLY A 84 8.73 11.42 12.50
N ALA A 85 8.39 10.89 11.33
CA ALA A 85 7.03 10.46 11.01
C ALA A 85 6.65 9.17 11.75
N SER A 86 5.44 9.15 12.31
CA SER A 86 4.85 8.03 13.05
C SER A 86 3.95 7.22 12.12
N PRO A 87 4.23 5.92 11.88
CA PRO A 87 3.37 5.09 11.02
C PRO A 87 1.90 5.11 11.43
N ALA A 88 1.59 5.04 12.73
CA ALA A 88 0.22 4.98 13.24
C ALA A 88 -0.61 6.24 12.94
N LEU A 89 0.04 7.41 12.93
CA LEU A 89 -0.62 8.69 12.69
C LEU A 89 -0.55 9.10 11.23
N ASP A 90 0.64 9.02 10.65
CA ASP A 90 0.94 9.68 9.38
C ASP A 90 0.51 8.84 8.16
N VAL A 91 0.45 7.51 8.27
CA VAL A 91 -0.18 6.69 7.22
C VAL A 91 -1.67 6.99 7.12
N ASN A 92 -2.36 7.10 8.26
CA ASN A 92 -3.78 7.44 8.29
C ASN A 92 -4.04 8.82 7.67
N ARG A 93 -3.20 9.82 7.99
CA ARG A 93 -3.27 11.15 7.37
C ARG A 93 -3.10 11.08 5.85
N LEU A 94 -2.10 10.33 5.35
CA LEU A 94 -1.89 10.16 3.92
C LEU A 94 -3.07 9.44 3.25
N LEU A 95 -3.62 8.40 3.87
CA LEU A 95 -4.79 7.67 3.34
C LEU A 95 -6.04 8.54 3.24
N ASN A 96 -6.35 9.30 4.28
CA ASN A 96 -7.51 10.21 4.27
C ASN A 96 -7.38 11.31 3.22
N ALA A 97 -6.15 11.71 2.89
CA ALA A 97 -5.90 12.67 1.82
C ALA A 97 -5.97 12.03 0.42
N ALA A 98 -5.59 10.77 0.28
CA ALA A 98 -5.66 10.03 -0.98
C ALA A 98 -7.09 9.60 -1.33
N PHE A 99 -7.91 9.28 -0.33
CA PHE A 99 -9.32 8.93 -0.47
C PHE A 99 -10.20 9.96 0.23
N PRO A 100 -10.63 11.02 -0.47
CA PRO A 100 -11.61 11.94 0.10
C PRO A 100 -12.89 11.15 0.43
N ALA A 101 -13.42 11.32 1.65
CA ALA A 101 -14.61 10.60 2.10
C ALA A 101 -15.86 10.79 1.19
N ALA A 102 -15.87 11.81 0.35
CA ALA A 102 -16.93 12.09 -0.61
C ALA A 102 -16.70 11.50 -2.02
N ALA A 103 -15.55 10.86 -2.29
CA ALA A 103 -15.12 10.52 -3.64
C ALA A 103 -15.50 9.11 -4.11
N THR A 104 -16.03 8.25 -3.23
CA THR A 104 -16.35 6.86 -3.60
C THR A 104 -17.77 6.48 -3.23
N ASP A 105 -18.60 6.25 -4.25
CA ASP A 105 -19.95 5.68 -4.13
C ASP A 105 -19.96 4.24 -3.58
N ARG A 106 -18.77 3.62 -3.44
CA ARG A 106 -18.59 2.24 -3.03
C ARG A 106 -17.46 2.09 -2.03
N PRO A 107 -17.55 1.12 -1.10
CA PRO A 107 -16.45 0.78 -0.22
C PRO A 107 -15.22 0.31 -1.03
N ILE A 108 -14.03 0.67 -0.54
CA ILE A 108 -12.75 0.35 -1.16
C ILE A 108 -12.16 -0.91 -0.52
N GLN A 109 -11.76 -1.87 -1.36
CA GLN A 109 -10.91 -2.99 -0.98
C GLN A 109 -9.46 -2.65 -1.31
N LEU A 110 -8.65 -2.38 -0.28
CA LEU A 110 -7.22 -2.07 -0.45
C LEU A 110 -6.40 -3.36 -0.46
N ILE A 111 -5.58 -3.54 -1.48
CA ILE A 111 -4.73 -4.71 -1.71
C ILE A 111 -3.28 -4.29 -1.60
N TYR A 112 -2.47 -5.01 -0.82
CA TYR A 112 -1.03 -4.73 -0.71
C TYR A 112 -0.21 -6.01 -0.53
N TYR A 113 1.00 -6.00 -1.09
CA TYR A 113 1.85 -7.19 -1.25
C TYR A 113 3.06 -7.14 -0.30
N ALA A 114 2.81 -7.00 0.99
CA ALA A 114 3.86 -6.67 1.95
C ALA A 114 4.21 -7.80 2.92
N THR A 115 5.51 -7.91 3.19
CA THR A 115 6.04 -8.57 4.40
C THR A 115 6.23 -7.61 5.57
N GLN A 116 5.99 -6.32 5.34
CA GLN A 116 6.28 -5.25 6.28
C GLN A 116 5.26 -5.25 7.43
N SER A 117 5.64 -5.85 8.55
CA SER A 117 4.81 -5.94 9.76
C SER A 117 4.43 -4.57 10.33
N TRP A 118 5.17 -3.51 10.02
CA TRP A 118 4.90 -2.17 10.52
C TRP A 118 3.65 -1.52 9.89
N LEU A 119 3.20 -2.00 8.72
CA LEU A 119 2.16 -1.34 7.94
C LEU A 119 0.75 -1.79 8.31
N LEU A 120 0.57 -3.02 8.78
CA LEU A 120 -0.75 -3.58 9.09
C LEU A 120 -1.50 -2.77 10.16
N LYS A 121 -0.84 -2.47 11.28
CA LYS A 121 -1.46 -1.74 12.40
C LYS A 121 -1.88 -0.30 12.00
N PRO A 122 -1.05 0.49 11.29
CA PRO A 122 -1.48 1.76 10.71
C PRO A 122 -2.72 1.67 9.82
N LEU A 123 -2.81 0.65 8.96
CA LEU A 123 -3.99 0.47 8.12
C LEU A 123 -5.23 0.17 8.98
N GLN A 124 -5.12 -0.69 9.98
CA GLN A 124 -6.19 -0.94 10.95
C GLN A 124 -6.66 0.32 11.69
N ILE A 125 -5.73 1.20 12.08
CA ILE A 125 -6.04 2.50 12.69
C ILE A 125 -6.75 3.43 11.70
N ALA A 126 -6.43 3.34 10.40
CA ALA A 126 -7.15 4.03 9.33
C ALA A 126 -8.52 3.40 9.00
N GLY A 127 -9.01 2.48 9.85
CA GLY A 127 -10.34 1.87 9.73
C GLY A 127 -10.38 0.61 8.87
N PHE A 128 -9.25 0.12 8.38
CA PHE A 128 -9.17 -1.03 7.47
C PHE A 128 -9.10 -2.38 8.21
N GLU A 129 -10.02 -3.32 7.95
CA GLU A 129 -10.03 -4.69 8.52
C GLU A 129 -9.54 -5.75 7.55
N VAL A 130 -8.85 -6.80 7.99
CA VAL A 130 -8.41 -7.91 7.13
C VAL A 130 -9.60 -8.76 6.67
N VAL A 131 -9.78 -8.87 5.36
CA VAL A 131 -10.85 -9.68 4.75
C VAL A 131 -10.38 -10.85 3.94
N GLU A 132 -9.15 -10.80 3.43
CA GLU A 132 -8.57 -11.89 2.66
C GLU A 132 -7.06 -11.91 2.86
N ARG A 133 -6.48 -13.11 2.91
CA ARG A 133 -5.04 -13.29 2.93
C ARG A 133 -4.60 -14.27 1.85
N VAL A 134 -3.86 -13.76 0.87
CA VAL A 134 -3.33 -14.56 -0.25
C VAL A 134 -1.85 -14.82 0.02
N GLU A 135 -1.44 -16.08 -0.05
CA GLU A 135 -0.06 -16.50 0.14
C GLU A 135 0.52 -16.92 -1.22
N TYR A 136 1.56 -16.23 -1.66
CA TYR A 136 2.24 -16.56 -2.92
C TYR A 136 3.33 -17.60 -2.66
N LEU A 137 3.25 -18.72 -3.39
CA LEU A 137 4.30 -19.73 -3.42
C LEU A 137 5.31 -19.35 -4.52
N ARG A 138 6.56 -19.07 -4.15
CA ARG A 138 7.65 -18.92 -5.12
C ARG A 138 8.07 -20.31 -5.61
N LEU A 139 8.01 -20.54 -6.91
CA LEU A 139 8.38 -21.80 -7.57
C LEU A 139 9.83 -22.24 -7.26
N ASP A 140 10.73 -21.29 -6.97
CA ASP A 140 12.11 -21.56 -6.56
C ASP A 140 12.22 -22.46 -5.30
N TYR A 141 11.18 -22.49 -4.47
CA TYR A 141 11.11 -23.34 -3.27
C TYR A 141 10.37 -24.67 -3.50
N LEU A 142 9.69 -24.85 -4.63
CA LEU A 142 8.98 -26.09 -4.94
C LEU A 142 9.94 -27.21 -5.38
N SER A 143 11.14 -26.89 -5.87
CA SER A 143 12.13 -27.88 -6.32
C SER A 143 12.89 -28.62 -5.21
N ARG A 144 12.69 -28.28 -3.93
CA ARG A 144 13.30 -29.01 -2.79
C ARG A 144 12.34 -29.93 -2.03
N HIS A 145 11.05 -29.92 -2.36
CA HIS A 145 10.03 -30.71 -1.65
C HIS A 145 9.58 -31.98 -2.39
N ALA A 146 10.27 -32.37 -3.46
CA ALA A 146 10.07 -33.69 -4.06
C ALA A 146 10.72 -34.83 -3.24
N GLU A 147 11.60 -34.51 -2.28
CA GLU A 147 12.25 -35.48 -1.39
C GLU A 147 12.17 -34.98 0.06
N MET A 148 11.05 -35.21 0.75
CA MET A 148 10.98 -35.51 2.20
C MET A 148 9.52 -35.48 2.65
N GLN A 149 8.96 -36.68 2.85
CA GLN A 149 7.90 -36.85 3.86
C GLN A 149 8.56 -36.90 5.25
N VAL A 150 7.88 -36.27 6.22
CA VAL A 150 7.87 -36.47 7.69
C VAL A 150 8.14 -35.17 8.50
N ALA A 151 7.07 -34.74 9.18
CA ALA A 151 6.91 -33.75 10.26
C ALA A 151 7.15 -32.25 9.96
N PRO A 152 6.21 -31.35 10.34
CA PRO A 152 6.35 -29.91 10.10
C PRO A 152 7.35 -29.28 11.07
N PRO A 153 8.40 -28.58 10.59
CA PRO A 153 9.17 -27.71 11.45
C PRO A 153 8.37 -26.44 11.77
N LYS A 154 8.16 -26.17 13.05
CA LYS A 154 7.68 -24.89 13.58
C LYS A 154 8.78 -23.82 13.39
N ALA A 155 8.68 -22.98 12.34
CA ALA A 155 9.11 -21.55 12.26
C ALA A 155 9.39 -21.10 10.80
N PRO A 156 9.37 -19.78 10.50
CA PRO A 156 8.20 -18.93 10.35
C PRO A 156 7.92 -18.64 8.86
N LEU A 157 6.71 -18.97 8.41
CA LEU A 157 6.18 -18.58 7.10
C LEU A 157 6.07 -17.04 7.02
N ARG A 158 6.61 -16.41 5.96
CA ARG A 158 6.42 -14.99 5.68
C ARG A 158 6.18 -14.72 4.19
N LEU A 159 4.92 -14.48 3.84
CA LEU A 159 4.43 -13.48 2.88
C LEU A 159 2.89 -13.57 2.91
N ALA A 160 2.23 -12.46 3.21
CA ALA A 160 0.78 -12.37 3.32
C ALA A 160 0.31 -11.17 2.50
N GLU A 161 -0.46 -11.40 1.45
CA GLU A 161 -1.41 -10.41 0.97
C GLU A 161 -2.43 -10.22 2.09
N ILE A 162 -2.84 -9.00 2.34
CA ILE A 162 -3.91 -8.72 3.28
C ILE A 162 -4.84 -7.75 2.54
N ALA A 163 -5.98 -8.24 2.10
CA ALA A 163 -7.03 -7.35 1.61
C ALA A 163 -7.67 -6.68 2.83
N LEU A 164 -7.88 -5.36 2.77
CA LEU A 164 -8.56 -4.65 3.84
C LEU A 164 -9.84 -3.91 3.44
N ARG A 165 -10.81 -3.79 4.36
CA ARG A 165 -12.07 -3.03 4.19
C ARG A 165 -12.24 -1.91 5.22
N PRO A 166 -12.73 -0.71 4.87
CA PRO A 166 -13.10 0.30 5.86
C PRO A 166 -14.29 -0.16 6.72
N LEU A 167 -14.24 0.10 8.03
CA LEU A 167 -15.36 -0.05 8.95
C LEU A 167 -16.49 0.91 8.52
N LEU A 168 -17.60 0.36 8.03
CA LEU A 168 -18.82 1.13 7.82
C LEU A 168 -19.37 1.59 9.18
N PRO A 169 -19.85 2.84 9.32
CA PRO A 169 -20.63 3.22 10.49
C PRO A 169 -21.94 2.43 10.50
N ALA A 170 -22.28 1.86 11.67
CA ALA A 170 -23.53 1.14 11.93
C ALA A 170 -24.74 2.08 11.97
#